data_AF-A0A4Q0S879-F1
#
_entry.id   AF-A0A4Q0S879-F1
#
_cell.length_a   1.000
_cell.length_b   1.000
_cell.length_c   1.000
_cell.angle_alpha   90.00
_cell.angle_beta   90.00
_cell.angle_gamma   90.00
#
_symmetry.space_group_name_H-M   'P 1'
#
loop_
_entity.id
_entity.type
_entity.pdbx_description
1 polymer ?
#
loop_
_entity_poly.entity_id
_entity_poly.type
_entity_poly.pdbx_seq_one_letter_code
_entity_poly.pdbx_strand_id
1 'polypeptide(L)'
;MSPTADARAFLLSLLAAGIAALISALVTWAGRPLLQRYALARPNARSSHRIPTPQGAGIAVIAATLIVASLWAKAANVAIPPSLVPATVVIALVGFADDIVSLPVLVRLVLQAACVGAVVLTSPET
;
A
#
# COMPACT_ATOMS: atom_id res chain seq x y z
N MET A 1 18.86 1.71 -24.90
CA MET A 1 17.53 1.17 -25.24
C MET A 1 16.93 2.01 -26.35
N SER A 2 16.09 1.44 -27.22
CA SER A 2 15.39 2.24 -28.23
C SER A 2 14.25 3.03 -27.56
N PRO A 3 13.94 4.27 -28.02
CA PRO A 3 12.84 5.07 -27.45
C PRO A 3 11.50 4.33 -27.39
N THR A 4 11.28 3.41 -28.33
CA THR A 4 10.09 2.56 -28.40
C THR A 4 10.02 1.49 -27.29
N ALA A 5 11.16 0.96 -26.86
CA ALA A 5 11.23 -0.01 -25.77
C ALA A 5 10.92 0.64 -24.42
N ASP A 6 11.46 1.85 -24.21
CA ASP A 6 11.22 2.63 -22.99
C ASP A 6 9.74 3.06 -22.89
N ALA A 7 9.15 3.50 -24.01
CA ALA A 7 7.73 3.80 -24.08
C ALA A 7 6.84 2.59 -23.77
N ARG A 8 7.19 1.40 -24.28
CA ARG A 8 6.46 0.16 -23.99
C ARG A 8 6.54 -0.21 -22.51
N ALA A 9 7.73 -0.15 -21.91
CA ALA A 9 7.92 -0.45 -20.49
C ALA A 9 7.12 0.52 -19.60
N PHE A 10 7.11 1.81 -19.96
CA PHE A 10 6.30 2.82 -19.29
C PHE A 10 4.80 2.50 -19.39
N LEU A 11 4.29 2.20 -20.59
CA LEU A 11 2.88 1.82 -20.79
C LEU A 11 2.49 0.58 -19.98
N LEU A 12 3.33 -0.45 -19.95
CA LEU A 12 3.07 -1.66 -19.15
C LEU A 12 3.04 -1.36 -17.65
N SER A 13 3.90 -0.45 -17.17
CA SER A 13 3.90 -0.01 -15.78
C SER A 13 2.61 0.75 -15.44
N LEU A 14 2.14 1.62 -16.33
CA LEU A 14 0.89 2.35 -16.17
C LEU A 14 -0.32 1.41 -16.18
N LEU A 15 -0.32 0.40 -17.05
CA LEU A 15 -1.35 -0.64 -17.07
C LEU A 15 -1.35 -1.44 -15.77
N ALA A 16 -0.19 -1.82 -15.25
CA ALA A 16 -0.09 -2.52 -13.97
C ALA A 16 -0.66 -1.67 -12.82
N ALA A 17 -0.30 -0.38 -12.76
CA ALA A 17 -0.87 0.55 -11.78
C ALA A 17 -2.40 0.68 -11.93
N GLY A 18 -2.90 0.77 -13.15
CA GLY A 18 -4.34 0.81 -13.45
C GLY A 18 -5.07 -0.45 -12.99
N ILE A 19 -4.49 -1.64 -13.21
CA ILE A 19 -5.04 -2.92 -12.75
C ILE A 19 -5.07 -2.97 -11.22
N ALA A 20 -3.99 -2.56 -10.54
CA ALA A 20 -3.96 -2.50 -9.09
C ALA A 20 -5.05 -1.57 -8.54
N ALA A 21 -5.21 -0.40 -9.15
CA ALA A 21 -6.25 0.56 -8.78
C ALA A 21 -7.66 0.00 -9.00
N LEU A 22 -7.91 -0.69 -10.12
CA LEU A 22 -9.19 -1.34 -10.41
C LEU A 22 -9.51 -2.43 -9.39
N ILE A 23 -8.56 -3.34 -9.12
CA ILE A 23 -8.73 -4.41 -8.12
C ILE A 23 -9.03 -3.80 -6.75
N SER A 24 -8.24 -2.81 -6.33
CA SER A 24 -8.46 -2.10 -5.07
C SER A 24 -9.85 -1.46 -5.00
N ALA A 25 -10.30 -0.79 -6.07
CA ALA A 25 -11.61 -0.16 -6.14
C ALA A 25 -12.74 -1.19 -6.02
N LEU A 26 -12.64 -2.32 -6.74
CA LEU A 26 -13.62 -3.40 -6.71
C LEU A 26 -13.68 -4.07 -5.32
N VAL A 27 -12.54 -4.39 -4.73
CA VAL A 27 -12.46 -5.00 -3.39
C VAL A 27 -13.00 -4.03 -2.34
N THR A 28 -12.64 -2.75 -2.41
CA THR A 28 -13.16 -1.72 -1.49
C THR A 28 -14.67 -1.55 -1.63
N TRP A 29 -15.17 -1.52 -2.86
CA TRP A 29 -16.61 -1.40 -3.13
C TRP A 29 -17.39 -2.61 -2.61
N ALA A 30 -16.93 -3.83 -2.91
CA ALA A 30 -17.53 -5.07 -2.44
C ALA A 30 -17.44 -5.24 -0.91
N GLY A 31 -16.33 -4.80 -0.31
CA GLY A 31 -16.10 -4.86 1.14
C GLY A 31 -16.80 -3.75 1.93
N ARG A 32 -17.33 -2.71 1.26
CA ARG A 32 -17.93 -1.54 1.91
C ARG A 32 -19.03 -1.87 2.93
N PRO A 33 -19.96 -2.83 2.69
CA PRO A 33 -20.97 -3.20 3.68
C PRO A 33 -20.35 -3.78 4.96
N LEU A 34 -19.23 -4.50 4.84
CA LEU A 34 -18.51 -5.06 5.99
C LEU A 34 -17.79 -3.96 6.78
N LEU A 35 -17.10 -3.06 6.08
CA LEU A 35 -16.43 -1.92 6.70
C LEU A 35 -17.43 -1.01 7.42
N GLN A 36 -18.62 -0.79 6.85
CA GLN A 36 -19.70 -0.05 7.50
C GLN A 36 -20.21 -0.71 8.79
N ARG A 37 -20.11 -2.04 8.91
CA ARG A 37 -20.57 -2.77 10.10
C ARG A 37 -19.52 -2.82 11.21
N TYR A 38 -18.25 -2.95 10.84
CA TYR A 38 -17.19 -3.28 11.81
C TYR A 38 -16.06 -2.25 11.92
N ALA A 39 -15.91 -1.37 10.94
CA ALA A 39 -14.78 -0.44 10.85
C ALA A 39 -15.27 0.98 10.52
N LEU A 40 -16.00 1.61 11.44
CA LEU A 40 -16.42 3.01 11.31
C LEU A 40 -15.52 3.92 12.13
N ALA A 41 -14.89 4.88 11.47
CA ALA A 41 -14.18 5.98 12.12
C ALA A 41 -15.19 6.89 12.83
N ARG A 42 -15.03 7.07 14.14
CA ARG A 42 -15.88 7.97 14.93
C ARG A 42 -15.40 9.42 14.77
N PRO A 43 -16.32 10.39 14.58
CA PRO A 43 -15.96 11.80 14.57
C PRO A 43 -15.20 12.19 15.83
N ASN A 44 -14.09 12.88 15.67
CA ASN A 44 -13.31 13.48 16.76
C ASN A 44 -13.26 15.01 16.61
N ALA A 45 -12.71 15.72 17.59
CA ALA A 45 -12.61 17.19 17.58
C ALA A 45 -11.84 17.78 16.38
N ARG A 46 -11.10 16.94 15.63
CA ARG A 46 -10.36 17.31 14.42
C ARG A 46 -11.07 16.90 13.12
N SER A 47 -12.21 16.21 13.22
CA SER A 47 -12.96 15.72 12.06
C SER A 47 -13.89 16.80 11.51
N SER A 48 -13.91 17.00 10.19
CA SER A 48 -14.91 17.84 9.50
C SER A 48 -16.22 17.10 9.22
N HIS A 49 -16.22 15.78 9.40
CA HIS A 49 -17.36 14.90 9.16
C HIS A 49 -18.22 14.78 10.42
N ARG A 50 -19.54 14.89 10.27
CA ARG A 50 -20.50 14.56 11.35
C ARG A 50 -20.96 13.11 11.32
N ILE A 51 -20.83 12.46 10.17
CA ILE A 51 -21.29 11.08 9.94
C ILE A 51 -20.07 10.15 9.99
N PRO A 52 -20.10 9.07 10.79
CA PRO A 52 -19.04 8.08 10.80
C PRO A 52 -18.75 7.52 9.41
N THR A 53 -17.48 7.48 9.02
CA THR A 53 -17.04 7.00 7.70
C THR A 53 -16.37 5.64 7.81
N PRO A 54 -16.57 4.73 6.83
CA PRO A 54 -15.85 3.46 6.80
C PRO A 54 -14.34 3.67 6.74
N GLN A 55 -13.60 2.94 7.58
CA GLN A 55 -12.15 2.95 7.71
C GLN A 55 -11.59 1.58 7.30
N GLY A 56 -10.29 1.52 6.94
CA GLY A 56 -9.61 0.26 6.61
C GLY A 56 -9.55 -0.08 5.12
N ALA A 57 -10.03 0.79 4.22
CA ALA A 57 -9.90 0.61 2.77
C ALA A 57 -8.43 0.50 2.29
N GLY A 58 -7.47 1.01 3.08
CA GLY A 58 -6.04 0.87 2.81
C GLY A 58 -5.56 -0.57 2.68
N ILE A 59 -6.21 -1.55 3.32
CA ILE A 59 -5.88 -2.97 3.19
C ILE A 59 -6.05 -3.43 1.74
N ALA A 60 -7.15 -3.04 1.09
CA ALA A 60 -7.42 -3.40 -0.30
C ALA A 60 -6.39 -2.78 -1.25
N VAL A 61 -6.00 -1.51 -1.00
CA VAL A 61 -4.97 -0.80 -1.77
C VAL A 61 -3.64 -1.54 -1.67
N ILE A 62 -3.16 -1.77 -0.45
CA ILE A 62 -1.83 -2.36 -0.22
C ILE A 62 -1.76 -3.78 -0.77
N ALA A 63 -2.80 -4.60 -0.55
CA ALA A 63 -2.84 -5.96 -1.08
C ALA A 63 -2.82 -5.98 -2.63
N ALA A 64 -3.66 -5.15 -3.27
CA ALA A 64 -3.71 -5.07 -4.73
C ALA A 64 -2.39 -4.57 -5.31
N THR A 65 -1.80 -3.53 -4.71
CA THR A 65 -0.51 -2.98 -5.14
C THR A 65 0.61 -4.02 -5.01
N LEU A 66 0.73 -4.70 -3.86
CA LEU A 66 1.80 -5.69 -3.66
C LEU A 66 1.68 -6.87 -4.62
N ILE A 67 0.47 -7.39 -4.85
CA ILE A 67 0.24 -8.50 -5.77
C ILE A 67 0.62 -8.08 -7.19
N VAL A 68 0.05 -6.98 -7.68
CA VAL A 68 0.24 -6.56 -9.07
C VAL A 68 1.67 -6.10 -9.32
N ALA A 69 2.27 -5.32 -8.41
CA ALA A 69 3.66 -4.87 -8.54
C ALA A 69 4.65 -6.04 -8.51
N SER A 70 4.44 -7.04 -7.64
CA SER A 70 5.32 -8.22 -7.59
C SER A 70 5.23 -9.08 -8.85
N LEU A 71 4.01 -9.27 -9.38
CA LEU A 71 3.80 -9.98 -10.65
C LEU A 71 4.41 -9.22 -11.83
N TRP A 72 4.23 -7.89 -11.86
CA TRP A 72 4.82 -7.03 -12.87
C TRP A 72 6.36 -7.07 -12.80
N ALA A 73 6.95 -6.93 -11.62
CA ALA A 73 8.40 -6.97 -11.43
C ALA A 73 8.99 -8.31 -11.91
N LYS A 74 8.33 -9.43 -11.56
CA LYS A 74 8.70 -10.75 -12.07
C LYS A 74 8.60 -10.85 -13.60
N ALA A 75 7.50 -10.37 -14.19
CA ALA A 75 7.29 -10.41 -15.63
C ALA A 75 8.26 -9.51 -16.42
N ALA A 76 8.63 -8.37 -15.84
CA ALA A 76 9.58 -7.42 -16.40
C ALA A 76 11.04 -7.74 -16.07
N ASN A 77 11.29 -8.82 -15.32
CA ASN A 77 12.61 -9.20 -14.80
C ASN A 77 13.33 -8.07 -14.04
N VAL A 78 12.56 -7.29 -13.28
CA VAL A 78 13.05 -6.20 -12.43
C VAL A 78 13.37 -6.78 -11.05
N ALA A 79 14.63 -6.66 -10.64
CA ALA A 79 15.03 -7.00 -9.28
C ALA A 79 14.44 -5.99 -8.29
N ILE A 80 13.70 -6.50 -7.31
CA ILE A 80 13.19 -5.71 -6.18
C ILE A 80 13.97 -6.09 -4.92
N PRO A 81 14.20 -5.14 -3.98
CA PRO A 81 14.83 -5.45 -2.71
C PRO A 81 14.04 -6.57 -1.99
N PRO A 82 14.68 -7.63 -1.48
CA PRO A 82 13.99 -8.75 -0.84
C PRO A 82 13.20 -8.31 0.41
N SER A 83 13.59 -7.21 1.03
CA SER A 83 12.88 -6.64 2.18
C SER A 83 11.69 -5.76 1.80
N LEU A 84 11.49 -5.40 0.52
CA LEU A 84 10.45 -4.45 0.10
C LEU A 84 9.04 -4.92 0.48
N VAL A 85 8.73 -6.18 0.16
CA VAL A 85 7.41 -6.77 0.46
C VAL A 85 7.18 -6.87 1.98
N PRO A 86 8.06 -7.51 2.78
CA PRO A 86 7.83 -7.59 4.22
C PRO A 86 7.84 -6.22 4.92
N ALA A 87 8.70 -5.28 4.50
CA ALA A 87 8.71 -3.91 5.02
C ALA A 87 7.38 -3.18 4.75
N THR A 88 6.83 -3.32 3.54
CA THR A 88 5.53 -2.73 3.20
C THR A 88 4.41 -3.33 4.04
N VAL A 89 4.42 -4.66 4.27
CA VAL A 89 3.45 -5.34 5.14
C VAL A 89 3.56 -4.84 6.58
N VAL A 90 4.77 -4.70 7.13
CA VAL A 90 4.96 -4.17 8.49
C VAL A 90 4.44 -2.74 8.60
N ILE A 91 4.77 -1.85 7.66
CA ILE A 91 4.27 -0.47 7.65
C ILE A 91 2.73 -0.44 7.56
N ALA A 92 2.14 -1.31 6.73
CA ALA A 92 0.69 -1.44 6.61
C ALA A 92 0.04 -1.82 7.95
N LEU A 93 0.63 -2.80 8.65
CA LEU A 93 0.15 -3.24 9.97
C LEU A 93 0.32 -2.15 11.03
N VAL A 94 1.42 -1.41 11.01
CA VAL A 94 1.64 -0.27 11.92
C VAL A 94 0.60 0.82 11.67
N GLY A 95 0.34 1.16 10.41
CA GLY A 95 -0.71 2.13 10.06
C GLY A 95 -2.10 1.66 10.48
N PHE A 96 -2.42 0.38 10.27
CA PHE A 96 -3.68 -0.20 10.71
C PHE A 96 -3.83 -0.23 12.24
N ALA A 97 -2.75 -0.52 12.97
CA ALA A 97 -2.76 -0.47 14.43
C ALA A 97 -2.93 0.98 14.94
N ASP A 98 -2.24 1.95 14.33
CA ASP A 98 -2.38 3.37 14.64
C ASP A 98 -3.82 3.86 14.46
N ASP A 99 -4.49 3.39 13.40
CA ASP A 99 -5.89 3.65 13.10
C ASP A 99 -6.86 3.18 14.20
N ILE A 100 -6.51 2.12 14.95
CA ILE A 100 -7.35 1.53 16.00
C ILE A 100 -7.02 2.12 17.38
N VAL A 101 -5.73 2.14 17.76
CA VAL A 101 -5.30 2.44 19.13
C VAL A 101 -4.53 3.76 19.28
N SER A 102 -4.25 4.48 18.18
CA SER A 102 -3.42 5.70 18.17
C SER A 102 -2.04 5.47 18.82
N LEU A 103 -1.10 4.97 18.02
CA LEU A 103 0.25 4.63 18.48
C LEU A 103 1.08 5.89 18.77
N PRO A 104 2.03 5.82 19.73
CA PRO A 104 2.98 6.90 19.96
C PRO A 104 3.80 7.21 18.69
N VAL A 105 4.00 8.50 18.41
CA VAL A 105 4.74 8.96 17.21
C VAL A 105 6.12 8.33 17.10
N LEU A 106 6.84 8.20 18.22
CA LEU A 106 8.18 7.58 18.27
C LEU A 106 8.16 6.11 17.82
N VAL A 107 7.15 5.33 18.23
CA VAL A 107 7.03 3.92 17.82
C VAL A 107 6.82 3.83 16.32
N ARG A 108 5.92 4.65 15.77
CA ARG A 108 5.66 4.70 14.33
C ARG A 108 6.91 5.09 13.54
N LEU A 109 7.61 6.13 13.98
CA LEU A 109 8.81 6.64 13.31
C LEU A 109 9.94 5.60 13.31
N VAL A 110 10.21 4.95 14.45
CA VAL A 110 11.26 3.92 14.54
C VAL A 110 10.95 2.73 13.64
N LEU A 111 9.71 2.23 13.65
CA LEU A 111 9.33 1.08 12.81
C LEU A 111 9.38 1.43 11.31
N GLN A 112 8.92 2.62 10.92
CA GLN A 112 9.02 3.11 9.54
C GLN A 112 10.47 3.29 9.12
N ALA A 113 11.31 3.89 9.95
CA ALA A 113 12.73 4.09 9.67
C ALA A 113 13.47 2.75 9.53
N ALA A 114 13.19 1.77 10.40
CA ALA A 114 13.76 0.43 10.29
C ALA A 114 13.35 -0.27 9.00
N CYS A 115 12.08 -0.17 8.60
CA CYS A 115 11.56 -0.73 7.36
C CYS A 115 12.21 -0.10 6.12
N VAL A 116 12.26 1.24 6.06
CA VAL A 116 12.90 1.96 4.95
C VAL A 116 14.40 1.66 4.91
N GLY A 117 15.07 1.65 6.07
CA GLY A 117 16.48 1.29 6.19
C GLY A 117 16.76 -0.11 5.65
N ALA A 118 15.93 -1.10 5.99
CA ALA A 118 16.06 -2.45 5.45
C ALA A 118 15.92 -2.49 3.92
N VAL A 119 14.97 -1.73 3.36
CA VAL A 119 14.79 -1.62 1.89
C VAL A 119 16.03 -1.02 1.24
N VAL A 120 16.55 0.08 1.76
CA VAL A 120 17.75 0.73 1.23
C VAL A 120 18.97 -0.20 1.31
N LEU A 121 19.21 -0.83 2.45
CA LEU A 121 20.37 -1.72 2.68
C LEU A 121 20.33 -3.02 1.86
N THR A 122 19.14 -3.45 1.43
CA THR A 122 18.97 -4.66 0.61
C THR A 122 18.65 -4.35 -0.84
N SER A 123 18.75 -3.09 -1.24
CA SER A 123 18.54 -2.71 -2.63
C SER A 123 19.64 -3.27 -3.51
N PRO A 124 19.30 -3.83 -4.70
CA PRO A 124 20.31 -4.26 -5.65
C PRO A 124 21.21 -3.08 -6.03
N GLU A 125 22.53 -3.28 -6.03
CA GLU A 125 23.47 -2.33 -6.61
C GLU A 125 23.11 -2.16 -8.10
N THR A 126 22.83 -0.92 -8.52
CA THR A 126 22.49 -0.55 -9.90
C THR A 126 23.72 -0.49 -10.79
#